data_AF-A0A8T6MPL6-F1
#
_entry.id   AF-A0A8T6MPL6-F1
#
_cell.length_a   1.000
_cell.length_b   1.000
_cell.length_c   1.000
_cell.angle_alpha   90.00
_cell.angle_beta   90.00
_cell.angle_gamma   90.00
#
_symmetry.space_group_name_H-M   'P 1'
#
loop_
_entity.id
_entity.type
_entity.pdbx_description
1 polymer ?
#
loop_
_entity_poly.entity_id
_entity_poly.type
_entity_poly.pdbx_seq_one_letter_code
_entity_poly.pdbx_strand_id
1 'polypeptide(L)'
;MKLFYGILASFILLSGTMTNAEAQTYKIYVQQIPQMWKKTFDQVLPNAFQYWKQKNPDVSFELTKYPDPSDFVIEWSSQFDESKTGHYSSDTENYYDKPKFTVPLAYLKAGKLKTVSPEFATEIAKHNLGHAMGLSHSDDPKDIMYPQIENYESWMKVNTKVSPKNTTGDWKPKAEKLQAQLGKKIDASEAKFSALIPSINSTWTTNKASEAEMKKAQNIIFVGRKLVSDAESFKVDGDDLLSQAKYSDAYYKYLDSMNRIKSLDAKITEIKKMFNKAISLESPK
;
A
#
# COMPACT_ATOMS: atom_id res chain seq x y z
N MET A 1 -55.76 -24.62 -49.61
CA MET A 1 -55.60 -23.69 -48.47
C MET A 1 -54.90 -24.45 -47.34
N LYS A 2 -53.94 -23.79 -46.66
CA LYS A 2 -52.95 -24.28 -45.68
C LYS A 2 -51.61 -24.74 -46.26
N LEU A 3 -50.74 -23.75 -46.51
CA LEU A 3 -49.28 -23.90 -46.49
C LEU A 3 -48.84 -24.21 -45.04
N PHE A 4 -47.97 -25.20 -44.86
CA PHE A 4 -47.18 -25.37 -43.65
C PHE A 4 -45.71 -25.05 -43.99
N TYR A 5 -45.22 -23.92 -43.49
CA TYR A 5 -43.80 -23.60 -43.47
C TYR A 5 -43.15 -24.38 -42.31
N GLY A 6 -42.30 -25.34 -42.64
CA GLY A 6 -41.40 -25.98 -41.69
C GLY A 6 -40.20 -25.07 -41.42
N ILE A 7 -40.11 -24.53 -40.21
CA ILE A 7 -38.93 -23.79 -39.74
C ILE A 7 -37.87 -24.82 -39.33
N LEU A 8 -36.79 -24.89 -40.11
CA LEU A 8 -35.59 -25.65 -39.78
C LEU A 8 -34.79 -24.83 -38.75
N ALA A 9 -34.86 -25.21 -37.47
CA ALA A 9 -34.02 -24.62 -36.43
C ALA A 9 -32.61 -25.24 -36.50
N SER A 10 -31.70 -24.55 -37.16
CA SER A 10 -30.26 -24.87 -37.15
C SER A 10 -29.69 -24.54 -35.78
N PHE A 11 -29.43 -25.56 -34.96
CA PHE A 11 -28.61 -25.44 -33.76
C PHE A 11 -27.13 -25.32 -34.17
N ILE A 12 -26.62 -24.09 -34.20
CA ILE A 12 -25.18 -23.85 -34.25
C ILE A 12 -24.64 -24.09 -32.83
N LEU A 13 -24.06 -25.27 -32.60
CA LEU A 13 -23.23 -25.55 -31.44
C LEU A 13 -21.97 -24.69 -31.56
N LEU A 14 -21.98 -23.50 -30.96
CA LEU A 14 -20.74 -22.78 -30.65
C LEU A 14 -20.01 -23.59 -29.57
N SER A 15 -19.08 -24.44 -29.99
CA SER A 15 -18.04 -24.98 -29.13
C SER A 15 -17.12 -23.83 -28.73
N GLY A 16 -17.51 -23.09 -27.69
CA GLY A 16 -16.61 -22.16 -27.01
C GLY A 16 -15.44 -22.96 -26.47
N THR A 17 -14.25 -22.73 -27.01
CA THR A 17 -13.01 -23.16 -26.38
C THR A 17 -12.90 -22.40 -25.06
N MET A 18 -13.33 -23.02 -23.96
CA MET A 18 -12.93 -22.57 -22.63
C MET A 18 -11.42 -22.75 -22.57
N THR A 19 -10.68 -21.65 -22.70
CA THR A 19 -9.28 -21.61 -22.27
C THR A 19 -9.32 -21.82 -20.76
N ASN A 20 -9.06 -23.04 -20.29
CA ASN A 20 -8.67 -23.25 -18.91
C ASN A 20 -7.37 -22.46 -18.73
N ALA A 21 -7.43 -21.30 -18.08
CA ALA A 21 -6.24 -20.67 -17.57
C ALA A 21 -5.62 -21.69 -16.60
N GLU A 22 -4.43 -22.20 -16.90
CA GLU A 22 -3.75 -23.10 -15.98
C GLU A 22 -3.49 -22.37 -14.66
N ALA A 23 -3.91 -22.99 -13.56
CA ALA A 23 -3.70 -22.42 -12.23
C ALA A 23 -2.19 -22.26 -11.96
N GLN A 24 -1.74 -21.01 -11.79
CA GLN A 24 -0.35 -20.71 -11.51
C GLN A 24 -0.03 -21.07 -10.05
N THR A 25 0.84 -22.06 -9.85
CA THR A 25 1.31 -22.46 -8.52
C THR A 25 2.71 -21.92 -8.29
N TYR A 26 2.91 -21.21 -7.18
CA TYR A 26 4.23 -20.76 -6.72
C TYR A 26 4.71 -21.63 -5.56
N LYS A 27 5.89 -22.23 -5.72
CA LYS A 27 6.61 -22.97 -4.69
C LYS A 27 7.45 -22.00 -3.87
N ILE A 28 7.28 -22.00 -2.56
CA ILE A 28 7.87 -20.98 -1.69
C ILE A 28 8.65 -21.66 -0.59
N TYR A 29 9.89 -21.25 -0.37
CA TYR A 29 10.60 -21.59 0.86
C TYR A 29 10.48 -20.44 1.85
N VAL A 30 10.05 -20.75 3.08
CA VAL A 30 9.90 -19.75 4.14
C VAL A 30 10.95 -20.03 5.21
N GLN A 31 11.86 -19.08 5.41
CA GLN A 31 12.80 -19.12 6.51
C GLN A 31 12.05 -19.28 7.84
N GLN A 32 12.57 -20.13 8.73
CA GLN A 32 11.94 -20.32 10.04
C GLN A 32 11.93 -19.00 10.82
N ILE A 33 10.74 -18.58 11.25
CA ILE A 33 10.58 -17.42 12.13
C ILE A 33 11.17 -17.74 13.52
N PRO A 34 11.92 -16.82 14.16
CA PRO A 34 12.39 -17.07 15.52
C PRO A 34 11.22 -17.26 16.50
N GLN A 35 11.34 -18.24 17.40
CA GLN A 35 10.23 -18.73 18.22
C GLN A 35 9.52 -17.64 19.03
N MET A 36 10.28 -16.65 19.52
CA MET A 36 9.74 -15.51 20.29
C MET A 36 8.75 -14.65 19.49
N TRP A 37 8.84 -14.65 18.16
CA TRP A 37 7.99 -13.88 17.25
C TRP A 37 6.86 -14.70 16.64
N LYS A 38 6.95 -16.03 16.69
CA LYS A 38 6.01 -16.95 16.04
C LYS A 38 4.56 -16.66 16.40
N LYS A 39 4.24 -16.49 17.69
CA LYS A 39 2.86 -16.24 18.14
C LYS A 39 2.30 -14.90 17.63
N THR A 40 3.16 -13.90 17.45
CA THR A 40 2.74 -12.56 17.06
C THR A 40 2.53 -12.44 15.55
N PHE A 41 3.29 -13.18 14.75
CA PHE A 41 3.34 -13.01 13.30
C PHE A 41 2.92 -14.26 12.49
N ASP A 42 2.38 -15.30 13.13
CA ASP A 42 1.99 -16.55 12.45
C ASP A 42 0.95 -16.35 11.34
N GLN A 43 0.07 -15.35 11.47
CA GLN A 43 -0.96 -15.05 10.47
C GLN A 43 -0.49 -14.16 9.31
N VAL A 44 0.73 -13.61 9.34
CA VAL A 44 1.19 -12.65 8.33
C VAL A 44 1.19 -13.25 6.92
N LEU A 45 1.85 -14.39 6.73
CA LEU A 45 1.93 -15.05 5.43
C LEU A 45 0.60 -15.69 5.01
N PRO A 46 -0.14 -16.41 5.87
CA PRO A 46 -1.48 -16.87 5.53
C PRO A 46 -2.41 -15.76 5.02
N ASN A 47 -2.42 -14.61 5.69
CA ASN A 47 -3.24 -13.46 5.27
C ASN A 47 -2.78 -12.87 3.93
N ALA A 48 -1.47 -12.82 3.68
CA ALA A 48 -0.93 -12.35 2.41
C ALA A 48 -1.27 -13.31 1.24
N PHE A 49 -1.13 -14.62 1.45
CA PHE A 49 -1.52 -15.64 0.47
C PHE A 49 -3.03 -15.59 0.18
N GLN A 50 -3.84 -15.47 1.23
CA GLN A 50 -5.29 -15.37 1.08
C GLN A 50 -5.70 -14.14 0.27
N TYR A 51 -5.07 -12.98 0.53
CA TYR A 51 -5.32 -11.76 -0.23
C TYR A 51 -5.13 -11.98 -1.74
N TRP A 52 -4.00 -12.56 -2.14
CA TRP A 52 -3.72 -12.80 -3.55
C TRP A 52 -4.61 -13.86 -4.17
N LYS A 53 -4.95 -14.92 -3.43
CA LYS A 53 -5.93 -15.92 -3.89
C LYS A 53 -7.34 -15.34 -4.07
N GLN A 54 -7.74 -14.37 -3.24
CA GLN A 54 -9.02 -13.67 -3.41
C GLN A 54 -9.01 -12.75 -4.64
N LYS A 55 -7.88 -12.13 -4.94
CA LYS A 55 -7.69 -11.26 -6.12
C LYS A 55 -7.57 -12.05 -7.41
N ASN A 56 -6.93 -13.21 -7.36
CA ASN A 56 -6.77 -14.13 -8.47
C ASN A 56 -6.97 -15.59 -7.98
N PRO A 57 -8.18 -16.15 -8.12
CA PRO A 57 -8.51 -17.51 -7.66
C PRO A 57 -7.65 -18.62 -8.28
N ASP A 58 -7.02 -18.35 -9.43
CA ASP A 58 -6.19 -19.31 -10.16
C ASP A 58 -4.76 -19.36 -9.62
N VAL A 59 -4.39 -18.49 -8.66
CA VAL A 59 -3.10 -18.54 -7.98
C VAL A 59 -3.13 -19.49 -6.79
N SER A 60 -2.11 -20.32 -6.68
CA SER A 60 -1.86 -21.21 -5.54
C SER A 60 -0.44 -21.05 -5.00
N PHE A 61 -0.27 -21.32 -3.70
CA PHE A 61 1.00 -21.20 -3.00
C PHE A 61 1.31 -22.53 -2.30
N GLU A 62 2.46 -23.11 -2.60
CA GLU A 62 2.93 -24.38 -2.04
C GLU A 62 4.19 -24.14 -1.22
N LEU A 63 4.16 -24.47 0.08
CA LEU A 63 5.33 -24.35 0.93
C LEU A 63 6.26 -25.54 0.73
N THR A 64 7.52 -25.26 0.44
CA THR A 64 8.58 -26.24 0.29
C THR A 64 9.43 -26.33 1.55
N LYS A 65 9.99 -27.51 1.80
CA LYS A 65 10.85 -27.75 2.97
C LYS A 65 12.27 -27.17 2.80
N TYR A 66 12.73 -27.03 1.55
CA TYR A 66 14.08 -26.62 1.21
C TYR A 66 14.03 -25.49 0.16
N PRO A 67 15.06 -24.61 0.11
CA PRO A 67 15.12 -23.52 -0.88
C PRO A 67 15.14 -24.00 -2.35
N ASP A 68 15.87 -25.07 -2.66
CA ASP A 68 16.12 -25.51 -4.05
C ASP A 68 14.86 -25.69 -4.91
N PRO A 69 13.79 -26.39 -4.45
CA PRO A 69 12.56 -26.56 -5.22
C PRO A 69 11.65 -25.32 -5.23
N SER A 70 12.01 -24.23 -4.54
CA SER A 70 11.20 -23.01 -4.50
C SER A 70 11.45 -22.11 -5.71
N ASP A 71 10.44 -21.34 -6.08
CA ASP A 71 10.50 -20.25 -7.06
C ASP A 71 11.09 -18.99 -6.41
N PHE A 72 10.79 -18.75 -5.13
CA PHE A 72 11.36 -17.66 -4.34
C PHE A 72 11.35 -17.96 -2.83
N VAL A 73 12.16 -17.17 -2.11
CA VAL A 73 12.36 -17.30 -0.65
C VAL A 73 11.73 -16.15 0.12
N ILE A 74 11.12 -16.47 1.26
CA ILE A 74 10.62 -15.50 2.23
C ILE A 74 11.50 -15.52 3.48
N GLU A 75 12.06 -14.36 3.83
CA GLU A 75 12.88 -14.17 5.03
C GLU A 75 12.17 -13.31 6.07
N TRP A 76 12.57 -13.46 7.33
CA TRP A 76 12.13 -12.60 8.42
C TRP A 76 13.31 -11.76 8.93
N SER A 77 13.13 -10.45 9.10
CA SER A 77 14.20 -9.60 9.62
C SER A 77 13.73 -8.65 10.71
N SER A 78 14.59 -8.50 11.72
CA SER A 78 14.45 -7.56 12.82
C SER A 78 15.49 -6.43 12.77
N GLN A 79 16.33 -6.40 11.73
CA GLN A 79 17.50 -5.52 11.64
C GLN A 79 17.31 -4.38 10.65
N PHE A 80 16.07 -3.99 10.40
CA PHE A 80 15.76 -2.85 9.56
C PHE A 80 16.15 -1.53 10.25
N ASP A 81 16.62 -0.56 9.47
CA ASP A 81 16.72 0.81 9.94
C ASP A 81 15.35 1.51 9.84
N GLU A 82 15.23 2.73 10.36
CA GLU A 82 13.96 3.50 10.33
C GLU A 82 13.49 3.84 8.89
N SER A 83 14.33 3.65 7.87
CA SER A 83 14.09 4.11 6.49
C SER A 83 13.65 3.01 5.53
N LYS A 84 13.90 1.73 5.85
CA LYS A 84 13.51 0.58 5.02
C LYS A 84 12.89 -0.50 5.88
N THR A 85 11.65 -0.88 5.59
CA THR A 85 10.98 -2.02 6.24
C THR A 85 10.55 -2.99 5.16
N GLY A 86 11.14 -4.18 5.15
CA GLY A 86 10.93 -5.18 4.10
C GLY A 86 11.48 -4.78 2.73
N HIS A 87 11.69 -5.77 1.86
CA HIS A 87 12.19 -5.56 0.50
C HIS A 87 12.00 -6.85 -0.32
N TYR A 88 11.63 -6.72 -1.59
CA TYR A 88 11.77 -7.77 -2.60
C TYR A 88 13.01 -7.53 -3.46
N SER A 89 13.78 -8.57 -3.70
CA SER A 89 14.91 -8.59 -4.63
C SER A 89 14.75 -9.73 -5.63
N SER A 90 14.87 -9.41 -6.92
CA SER A 90 14.98 -10.40 -8.00
C SER A 90 16.40 -10.94 -8.16
N ASP A 91 17.37 -10.41 -7.41
CA ASP A 91 18.77 -10.82 -7.46
C ASP A 91 18.93 -12.25 -6.94
N THR A 92 19.48 -13.13 -7.78
CA THR A 92 19.80 -14.52 -7.44
C THR A 92 21.21 -14.69 -6.93
N GLU A 93 22.08 -13.68 -6.97
CA GLU A 93 23.43 -13.73 -6.39
C GLU A 93 23.38 -13.59 -4.85
N ASN A 94 22.72 -14.54 -4.20
CA ASN A 94 22.53 -14.54 -2.75
C ASN A 94 22.58 -15.98 -2.19
N TYR A 95 22.53 -16.10 -0.86
CA TYR A 95 22.66 -17.38 -0.16
C TYR A 95 21.73 -18.51 -0.64
N TYR A 96 20.57 -18.19 -1.22
CA TYR A 96 19.60 -19.20 -1.68
C TYR A 96 19.63 -19.45 -3.19
N ASP A 97 20.41 -18.69 -3.98
CA ASP A 97 20.38 -18.72 -5.44
C ASP A 97 18.98 -18.51 -6.05
N LYS A 98 18.13 -17.72 -5.37
CA LYS A 98 16.72 -17.48 -5.72
C LYS A 98 16.31 -16.03 -5.45
N PRO A 99 15.32 -15.48 -6.18
CA PRO A 99 14.64 -14.27 -5.76
C PRO A 99 14.12 -14.39 -4.32
N LYS A 100 14.09 -13.28 -3.59
CA LYS A 100 13.65 -13.30 -2.20
C LYS A 100 12.97 -12.01 -1.78
N PHE A 101 12.10 -12.11 -0.78
CA PHE A 101 11.67 -10.94 -0.05
C PHE A 101 11.71 -11.11 1.46
N THR A 102 11.81 -9.98 2.15
CA THR A 102 11.90 -9.93 3.60
C THR A 102 10.66 -9.32 4.22
N VAL A 103 10.14 -9.98 5.25
CA VAL A 103 9.04 -9.51 6.09
C VAL A 103 9.61 -8.91 7.39
N PRO A 104 9.23 -7.67 7.76
CA PRO A 104 9.73 -7.03 8.96
C PRO A 104 9.07 -7.59 10.22
N LEU A 105 9.91 -7.92 11.21
CA LEU A 105 9.51 -8.24 12.58
C LEU A 105 9.75 -7.04 13.52
N ALA A 106 10.84 -6.31 13.28
CA ALA A 106 11.26 -5.17 14.07
C ALA A 106 12.23 -4.28 13.27
N TYR A 107 12.48 -3.09 13.79
CA TYR A 107 13.44 -2.11 13.29
C TYR A 107 14.22 -1.49 14.44
N LEU A 108 15.39 -0.94 14.15
CA LEU A 108 16.22 -0.22 15.10
C LEU A 108 15.88 1.28 15.07
N LYS A 109 15.52 1.82 16.24
CA LYS A 109 15.27 3.25 16.45
C LYS A 109 16.16 3.77 17.57
N ALA A 110 17.05 4.72 17.25
CA ALA A 110 18.05 5.24 18.20
C ALA A 110 18.77 4.11 18.99
N GLY A 111 19.18 3.05 18.28
CA GLY A 111 19.85 1.88 18.87
C GLY A 111 18.96 0.92 19.66
N LYS A 112 17.65 1.16 19.73
CA LYS A 112 16.68 0.30 20.42
C LYS A 112 15.83 -0.47 19.42
N LEU A 113 15.72 -1.79 19.62
CA LEU A 113 14.83 -2.64 18.83
C LEU A 113 13.37 -2.29 19.12
N LYS A 114 12.59 -2.08 18.05
CA LYS A 114 11.17 -1.77 18.09
C LYS A 114 10.42 -2.75 17.19
N THR A 115 9.50 -3.49 17.79
CA THR A 115 8.61 -4.42 17.10
C THR A 115 7.65 -3.67 16.17
N VAL A 116 7.45 -4.19 14.97
CA VAL A 116 6.36 -3.72 14.09
C VAL A 116 5.05 -4.45 14.41
N SER A 117 3.91 -3.88 14.07
CA SER A 117 2.64 -4.56 14.25
C SER A 117 2.46 -5.70 13.21
N PRO A 118 1.72 -6.77 13.53
CA PRO A 118 1.42 -7.84 12.57
C PRO A 118 0.66 -7.35 11.33
N GLU A 119 -0.19 -6.34 11.49
CA GLU A 119 -0.94 -5.73 10.39
C GLU A 119 0.01 -5.04 9.41
N PHE A 120 0.98 -4.29 9.93
CA PHE A 120 2.01 -3.68 9.09
C PHE A 120 2.84 -4.73 8.35
N ALA A 121 3.31 -5.76 9.06
CA ALA A 121 4.05 -6.86 8.45
C ALA A 121 3.23 -7.58 7.37
N THR A 122 1.92 -7.69 7.55
CA THR A 122 0.98 -8.26 6.57
C THR A 122 0.87 -7.40 5.31
N GLU A 123 0.74 -6.08 5.44
CA GLU A 123 0.73 -5.18 4.26
C GLU A 123 2.05 -5.27 3.48
N ILE A 124 3.18 -5.33 4.21
CA ILE A 124 4.49 -5.49 3.60
C ILE A 124 4.61 -6.83 2.85
N ALA A 125 4.15 -7.92 3.48
CA ALA A 125 4.16 -9.24 2.89
C ALA A 125 3.29 -9.31 1.64
N LYS A 126 2.09 -8.70 1.62
CA LYS A 126 1.23 -8.66 0.44
C LYS A 126 1.91 -7.97 -0.73
N HIS A 127 2.48 -6.78 -0.51
CA HIS A 127 3.16 -6.01 -1.57
C HIS A 127 4.37 -6.77 -2.13
N ASN A 128 5.26 -7.24 -1.26
CA ASN A 128 6.46 -7.96 -1.70
C ASN A 128 6.13 -9.29 -2.38
N LEU A 129 5.08 -9.98 -1.95
CA LEU A 129 4.59 -11.19 -2.62
C LEU A 129 4.07 -10.89 -4.03
N GLY A 130 3.42 -9.74 -4.24
CA GLY A 130 3.03 -9.32 -5.59
C GLY A 130 4.22 -9.15 -6.52
N HIS A 131 5.33 -8.55 -6.04
CA HIS A 131 6.58 -8.52 -6.80
C HIS A 131 7.15 -9.90 -7.08
N ALA A 132 7.14 -10.80 -6.10
CA ALA A 132 7.58 -12.19 -6.28
C ALA A 132 6.73 -12.95 -7.29
N MET A 133 5.45 -12.58 -7.44
CA MET A 133 4.55 -13.09 -8.48
C MET A 133 4.74 -12.41 -9.85
N GLY A 134 5.62 -11.42 -9.97
CA GLY A 134 5.93 -10.72 -11.21
C GLY A 134 5.17 -9.41 -11.43
N LEU A 135 4.46 -8.90 -10.43
CA LEU A 135 3.73 -7.64 -10.54
C LEU A 135 4.67 -6.44 -10.39
N SER A 136 4.55 -5.49 -11.31
CA SER A 136 5.15 -4.16 -11.20
C SER A 136 4.38 -3.28 -10.23
N HIS A 137 5.00 -2.17 -9.83
CA HIS A 137 4.30 -1.14 -9.06
C HIS A 137 3.09 -0.60 -9.83
N SER A 138 2.01 -0.35 -9.08
CA SER A 138 0.80 0.30 -9.57
C SER A 138 0.88 1.81 -9.37
N ASP A 139 0.29 2.58 -10.28
CA ASP A 139 0.11 4.04 -10.12
C ASP A 139 -1.10 4.39 -9.25
N ASP A 140 -1.98 3.41 -8.95
CA ASP A 140 -3.16 3.61 -8.11
C ASP A 140 -2.78 3.55 -6.61
N PRO A 141 -2.93 4.64 -5.84
CA PRO A 141 -2.63 4.68 -4.41
C PRO A 141 -3.48 3.75 -3.52
N LYS A 142 -4.58 3.19 -4.06
CA LYS A 142 -5.42 2.19 -3.38
C LYS A 142 -4.98 0.76 -3.63
N ASP A 143 -4.10 0.53 -4.60
CA ASP A 143 -3.56 -0.78 -4.90
C ASP A 143 -2.48 -1.17 -3.88
N ILE A 144 -2.45 -2.44 -3.50
CA ILE A 144 -1.39 -2.96 -2.62
C ILE A 144 -0.01 -2.87 -3.29
N MET A 145 0.05 -2.86 -4.62
CA MET A 145 1.28 -2.72 -5.40
C MET A 145 1.70 -1.26 -5.59
N TYR A 146 1.01 -0.29 -4.99
CA TYR A 146 1.48 1.08 -5.00
C TYR A 146 2.88 1.18 -4.35
N PRO A 147 3.86 1.89 -4.96
CA PRO A 147 5.29 1.82 -4.63
C PRO A 147 5.70 2.29 -3.23
N GLN A 148 4.73 2.60 -2.37
CA GLN A 148 4.99 3.04 -1.02
C GLN A 148 4.36 2.13 0.01
N ILE A 149 5.23 1.35 0.62
CA ILE A 149 5.01 0.88 1.97
C ILE A 149 5.77 1.84 2.88
N GLU A 150 5.01 2.64 3.62
CA GLU A 150 5.54 3.60 4.58
C GLU A 150 6.50 2.92 5.56
N ASN A 151 7.53 3.62 6.04
CA ASN A 151 8.23 3.14 7.23
C ASN A 151 7.23 3.00 8.38
N TYR A 152 7.50 2.07 9.32
CA TYR A 152 6.52 1.69 10.34
C TYR A 152 6.00 2.88 11.16
N GLU A 153 6.83 3.89 11.45
CA GLU A 153 6.42 5.07 12.22
C GLU A 153 5.44 5.98 11.44
N SER A 154 5.67 6.15 10.14
CA SER A 154 4.73 6.84 9.26
C SER A 154 3.43 6.04 9.18
N TRP A 155 3.54 4.73 8.96
CA TRP A 155 2.40 3.83 8.92
C TRP A 155 1.61 3.85 10.22
N MET A 156 2.26 3.96 11.38
CA MET A 156 1.61 4.09 12.68
C MET A 156 0.90 5.43 12.80
N LYS A 157 1.53 6.56 12.48
CA LYS A 157 0.83 7.88 12.52
C LYS A 157 -0.40 7.90 11.62
N VAL A 158 -0.33 7.11 10.56
CA VAL A 158 -1.38 6.94 9.59
C VAL A 158 -2.46 6.01 10.19
N ASN A 159 -2.11 4.79 10.56
CA ASN A 159 -3.05 3.70 10.91
C ASN A 159 -3.32 3.52 12.41
N THR A 160 -2.75 4.37 13.29
CA THR A 160 -3.21 4.44 14.68
C THR A 160 -4.66 4.88 14.66
N LYS A 161 -5.57 3.92 14.81
CA LYS A 161 -6.95 4.19 15.19
C LYS A 161 -6.89 5.12 16.38
N VAL A 162 -7.45 6.32 16.22
CA VAL A 162 -7.67 7.17 17.38
C VAL A 162 -8.72 6.44 18.22
N SER A 163 -8.26 5.70 19.24
CA SER A 163 -9.20 5.00 20.13
C SER A 163 -10.13 6.03 20.76
N PRO A 164 -11.41 5.68 20.96
CA PRO A 164 -12.28 6.46 21.80
C PRO A 164 -11.65 6.63 23.17
N LYS A 165 -11.08 7.82 23.43
CA LYS A 165 -11.03 8.28 24.81
C LYS A 165 -12.48 8.30 25.25
N ASN A 166 -12.77 7.73 26.43
CA ASN A 166 -14.07 7.83 27.10
C ASN A 166 -14.40 9.31 27.35
N THR A 167 -14.75 10.04 26.30
CA THR A 167 -15.34 11.36 26.36
C THR A 167 -16.82 11.12 26.29
N THR A 168 -17.47 11.15 27.44
CA THR A 168 -18.90 11.36 27.56
C THR A 168 -19.23 12.66 26.82
N GLY A 169 -19.78 12.55 25.62
CA GLY A 169 -20.12 13.70 24.82
C GLY A 169 -20.98 13.30 23.63
N ASP A 170 -21.89 14.19 23.25
CA ASP A 170 -22.71 14.00 22.06
C ASP A 170 -21.81 13.96 20.80
N TRP A 171 -21.72 12.78 20.20
CA TRP A 171 -20.85 12.51 19.06
C TRP A 171 -21.41 13.06 17.76
N LYS A 172 -22.73 13.25 17.66
CA LYS A 172 -23.38 13.70 16.42
C LYS A 172 -22.90 15.10 16.01
N PRO A 173 -22.98 16.14 16.87
CA PRO A 173 -22.49 17.48 16.51
C PRO A 173 -20.98 17.50 16.22
N LYS A 174 -20.19 16.63 16.88
CA LYS A 174 -18.75 16.53 16.64
C LYS A 174 -18.45 15.95 15.26
N ALA A 175 -19.14 14.88 14.87
CA ALA A 175 -18.99 14.24 13.58
C ALA A 175 -19.43 15.17 12.43
N GLU A 176 -20.62 15.77 12.53
CA GLU A 176 -21.16 16.69 11.52
C GLU A 176 -20.27 17.93 11.32
N LYS A 177 -19.76 18.51 12.42
CA LYS A 177 -18.81 19.63 12.35
C LYS A 177 -17.53 19.24 11.61
N LEU A 178 -16.99 18.06 11.88
CA LEU A 178 -15.75 17.60 11.25
C LEU A 178 -15.97 17.26 9.77
N GLN A 179 -17.07 16.59 9.43
CA GLN A 179 -17.49 16.31 8.04
C GLN A 179 -17.58 17.60 7.21
N ALA A 180 -18.25 18.64 7.74
CA ALA A 180 -18.44 19.91 7.05
C ALA A 180 -17.12 20.65 6.76
N GLN A 181 -16.11 20.49 7.62
CA GLN A 181 -14.78 21.07 7.42
C GLN A 181 -13.92 20.26 6.45
N LEU A 182 -14.13 18.94 6.42
CA LEU A 182 -13.23 18.01 5.76
C LEU A 182 -13.24 18.13 4.24
N GLY A 183 -14.43 18.21 3.61
CA GLY A 183 -14.53 18.31 2.13
C GLY A 183 -13.72 19.47 1.56
N LYS A 184 -14.00 20.70 2.05
CA LYS A 184 -13.27 21.91 1.63
C LYS A 184 -11.75 21.81 1.88
N LYS A 185 -11.36 21.09 2.94
CA LYS A 185 -9.96 20.95 3.33
C LYS A 185 -9.22 19.94 2.43
N ILE A 186 -9.88 18.83 2.06
CA ILE A 186 -9.38 17.87 1.07
C ILE A 186 -9.16 18.61 -0.26
N ASP A 187 -10.20 19.21 -0.83
CA ASP A 187 -10.15 19.89 -2.13
C ASP A 187 -9.02 20.93 -2.19
N ALA A 188 -8.90 21.76 -1.14
CA ALA A 188 -7.89 22.81 -1.09
C ALA A 188 -6.46 22.28 -0.98
N SER A 189 -6.24 21.18 -0.25
CA SER A 189 -4.92 20.58 -0.07
C SER A 189 -4.53 19.74 -1.29
N GLU A 190 -5.48 19.02 -1.89
CA GLU A 190 -5.29 18.28 -3.14
C GLU A 190 -4.96 19.24 -4.30
N ALA A 191 -5.72 20.33 -4.48
CA ALA A 191 -5.42 21.31 -5.54
C ALA A 191 -4.00 21.88 -5.41
N LYS A 192 -3.55 22.18 -4.19
CA LYS A 192 -2.17 22.64 -3.93
C LYS A 192 -1.14 21.56 -4.24
N PHE A 193 -1.44 20.30 -3.92
CA PHE A 193 -0.56 19.18 -4.17
C PHE A 193 -0.43 18.90 -5.67
N SER A 194 -1.56 18.77 -6.38
CA SER A 194 -1.64 18.51 -7.81
C SER A 194 -0.96 19.61 -8.64
N ALA A 195 -1.03 20.88 -8.20
CA ALA A 195 -0.35 21.99 -8.87
C ALA A 195 1.19 21.90 -8.82
N LEU A 196 1.79 21.12 -7.91
CA LEU A 196 3.25 20.97 -7.81
C LEU A 196 3.82 19.91 -8.73
N ILE A 197 3.03 18.89 -9.05
CA ILE A 197 3.49 17.70 -9.76
C ILE A 197 4.06 18.03 -11.15
N PRO A 198 3.41 18.87 -11.99
CA PRO A 198 3.93 19.19 -13.31
C PRO A 198 5.32 19.82 -13.27
N SER A 199 5.55 20.78 -12.37
CA SER A 199 6.85 21.45 -12.22
C SER A 199 7.95 20.48 -11.83
N ILE A 200 7.67 19.52 -10.93
CA ILE A 200 8.64 18.53 -10.49
C ILE A 200 8.95 17.53 -11.61
N ASN A 201 7.94 17.06 -12.33
CA ASN A 201 8.13 16.07 -13.39
C ASN A 201 8.78 16.64 -14.66
N SER A 202 8.68 17.95 -14.89
CA SER A 202 9.25 18.62 -16.08
C SER A 202 10.63 19.22 -15.83
N THR A 203 11.10 19.29 -14.58
CA THR A 203 12.41 19.88 -14.26
C THR A 203 13.51 18.88 -14.55
N TRP A 204 14.34 19.22 -15.54
CA TRP A 204 15.56 18.49 -15.84
C TRP A 204 16.69 18.92 -14.92
N THR A 205 17.33 17.96 -14.27
CA THR A 205 18.47 18.16 -13.39
C THR A 205 19.67 17.42 -13.99
N THR A 206 20.83 18.08 -14.07
CA THR A 206 22.07 17.51 -14.61
C THR A 206 23.13 17.31 -13.54
N ASN A 207 22.99 18.00 -12.41
CA ASN A 207 23.86 17.86 -11.26
C ASN A 207 23.42 16.66 -10.40
N LYS A 208 24.33 15.74 -10.08
CA LYS A 208 24.02 14.54 -9.27
C LYS A 208 23.39 14.86 -7.90
N ALA A 209 23.79 15.95 -7.24
CA ALA A 209 23.20 16.34 -5.96
C ALA A 209 21.79 16.91 -6.13
N SER A 210 21.55 17.64 -7.22
CA SER A 210 20.21 18.12 -7.60
C SER A 210 19.28 16.97 -7.98
N GLU A 211 19.74 16.03 -8.82
CA GLU A 211 19.02 14.78 -9.15
C GLU A 211 18.62 14.01 -7.89
N ALA A 212 19.54 13.90 -6.91
CA ALA A 212 19.26 13.23 -5.65
C ALA A 212 18.16 13.94 -4.82
N GLU A 213 18.13 15.28 -4.80
CA GLU A 213 17.04 16.04 -4.14
C GLU A 213 15.73 15.93 -4.91
N MET A 214 15.76 15.92 -6.25
CA MET A 214 14.58 15.73 -7.09
C MET A 214 13.96 14.35 -6.89
N LYS A 215 14.79 13.30 -6.83
CA LYS A 215 14.35 11.94 -6.52
C LYS A 215 13.67 11.85 -5.15
N LYS A 216 14.18 12.58 -4.14
CA LYS A 216 13.49 12.68 -2.83
C LYS A 216 12.12 13.36 -2.97
N ALA A 217 12.02 14.46 -3.72
CA ALA A 217 10.76 15.13 -3.96
C ALA A 217 9.73 14.23 -4.66
N GLN A 218 10.16 13.50 -5.70
CA GLN A 218 9.33 12.51 -6.41
C GLN A 218 8.87 11.39 -5.47
N ASN A 219 9.75 10.87 -4.61
CA ASN A 219 9.35 9.88 -3.61
C ASN A 219 8.26 10.41 -2.67
N ILE A 220 8.33 11.69 -2.25
CA ILE A 220 7.30 12.29 -1.41
C ILE A 220 5.99 12.56 -2.18
N ILE A 221 6.03 12.76 -3.50
CA ILE A 221 4.80 12.83 -4.31
C ILE A 221 4.03 11.51 -4.20
N PHE A 222 4.70 10.35 -4.21
CA PHE A 222 4.00 9.09 -4.01
C PHE A 222 3.29 9.05 -2.64
N VAL A 223 3.93 9.57 -1.59
CA VAL A 223 3.33 9.69 -0.25
C VAL A 223 2.09 10.58 -0.31
N GLY A 224 2.19 11.73 -0.97
CA GLY A 224 1.11 12.70 -1.07
C GLY A 224 -0.13 12.12 -1.74
N ARG A 225 0.04 11.41 -2.86
CA ARG A 225 -1.07 10.72 -3.56
C ARG A 225 -1.76 9.70 -2.67
N LYS A 226 -0.99 8.90 -1.92
CA LYS A 226 -1.55 7.94 -0.98
C LYS A 226 -2.34 8.63 0.14
N LEU A 227 -1.80 9.71 0.71
CA LEU A 227 -2.49 10.48 1.75
C LEU A 227 -3.83 11.07 1.27
N VAL A 228 -3.89 11.58 0.03
CA VAL A 228 -5.16 12.05 -0.58
C VAL A 228 -6.15 10.89 -0.68
N SER A 229 -5.74 9.79 -1.31
CA SER A 229 -6.59 8.62 -1.50
C SER A 229 -7.12 8.02 -0.20
N ASP A 230 -6.25 7.84 0.79
CA ASP A 230 -6.64 7.38 2.13
C ASP A 230 -7.63 8.37 2.77
N ALA A 231 -7.39 9.68 2.67
CA ALA A 231 -8.28 10.68 3.24
C ALA A 231 -9.69 10.61 2.63
N GLU A 232 -9.80 10.47 1.31
CA GLU A 232 -11.08 10.28 0.62
C GLU A 232 -11.78 9.00 1.07
N SER A 233 -11.05 7.88 1.15
CA SER A 233 -11.60 6.61 1.61
C SER A 233 -12.15 6.71 3.03
N PHE A 234 -11.39 7.30 3.96
CA PHE A 234 -11.85 7.50 5.33
C PHE A 234 -13.04 8.47 5.41
N LYS A 235 -13.11 9.48 4.55
CA LYS A 235 -14.28 10.36 4.47
C LYS A 235 -15.52 9.56 4.04
N VAL A 236 -15.41 8.74 2.99
CA VAL A 236 -16.51 7.90 2.49
C VAL A 236 -16.99 6.92 3.56
N ASP A 237 -16.07 6.23 4.24
CA ASP A 237 -16.40 5.36 5.39
C ASP A 237 -17.12 6.15 6.50
N GLY A 238 -16.65 7.37 6.78
CA GLY A 238 -17.29 8.25 7.76
C GLY A 238 -18.71 8.65 7.36
N ASP A 239 -18.92 8.96 6.08
CA ASP A 239 -20.23 9.31 5.52
C ASP A 239 -21.22 8.14 5.63
N ASP A 240 -20.77 6.91 5.34
CA ASP A 240 -21.57 5.69 5.51
C ASP A 240 -21.96 5.47 6.98
N LEU A 241 -20.99 5.53 7.90
CA LEU A 241 -21.24 5.37 9.34
C LEU A 241 -22.16 6.45 9.90
N LEU A 242 -22.02 7.69 9.42
CA LEU A 242 -22.88 8.80 9.82
C LEU A 242 -24.33 8.53 9.42
N SER A 243 -24.55 8.00 8.21
CA SER A 243 -25.90 7.62 7.72
C SER A 243 -26.53 6.50 8.56
N GLN A 244 -25.72 5.62 9.13
CA GLN A 244 -26.14 4.55 10.04
C GLN A 244 -26.29 5.00 11.51
N ALA A 245 -26.20 6.31 11.78
CA ALA A 245 -26.22 6.89 13.12
C ALA A 245 -25.09 6.37 14.05
N LYS A 246 -24.00 5.84 13.49
CA LYS A 246 -22.80 5.41 14.23
C LYS A 246 -21.85 6.60 14.44
N TYR A 247 -22.32 7.61 15.16
CA TYR A 247 -21.67 8.93 15.23
C TYR A 247 -20.24 8.92 15.78
N SER A 248 -19.95 8.07 16.78
CA SER A 248 -18.60 7.95 17.33
C SER A 248 -17.63 7.39 16.29
N ASP A 249 -18.02 6.33 15.60
CA ASP A 249 -17.18 5.69 14.58
C ASP A 249 -16.98 6.62 13.38
N ALA A 250 -18.05 7.30 12.94
CA ALA A 250 -18.00 8.31 11.89
C ALA A 250 -17.03 9.45 12.25
N TYR A 251 -17.11 9.97 13.49
CA TYR A 251 -16.19 11.00 13.97
C TYR A 251 -14.72 10.56 13.86
N TYR A 252 -14.40 9.33 14.26
CA TYR A 252 -13.02 8.83 14.18
C TYR A 252 -12.54 8.63 12.75
N LYS A 253 -13.41 8.18 11.84
CA LYS A 253 -13.09 8.11 10.41
C LYS A 253 -12.81 9.49 9.81
N TYR A 254 -13.63 10.48 10.13
CA TYR A 254 -13.37 11.86 9.71
C TYR A 254 -12.08 12.44 10.32
N LEU A 255 -11.74 12.06 11.56
CA LEU A 255 -10.51 12.48 12.22
C LEU A 255 -9.28 11.86 11.54
N ASP A 256 -9.34 10.57 11.20
CA ASP A 256 -8.28 9.88 10.45
C ASP A 256 -8.08 10.54 9.08
N SER A 257 -9.17 10.83 8.36
CA SER A 257 -9.13 11.59 7.09
C SER A 257 -8.48 12.98 7.27
N MET A 258 -8.89 13.73 8.29
CA MET A 258 -8.30 15.05 8.58
C MET A 258 -6.79 14.96 8.90
N ASN A 259 -6.36 13.91 9.61
CA ASN A 259 -4.95 13.69 9.93
C ASN A 259 -4.11 13.37 8.68
N ARG A 260 -4.68 12.65 7.70
CA ARG A 260 -4.05 12.44 6.39
C ARG A 260 -3.84 13.75 5.64
N ILE A 261 -4.85 14.60 5.59
CA ILE A 261 -4.73 15.89 4.90
C ILE A 261 -3.75 16.84 5.60
N LYS A 262 -3.69 16.84 6.93
CA LYS A 262 -2.62 17.58 7.65
C LYS A 262 -1.23 17.03 7.31
N SER A 263 -1.10 15.72 7.18
CA SER A 263 0.17 15.09 6.78
C SER A 263 0.53 15.46 5.34
N LEU A 264 -0.46 15.54 4.45
CA LEU A 264 -0.28 15.99 3.07
C LEU A 264 0.24 17.43 3.02
N ASP A 265 -0.33 18.34 3.80
CA ASP A 265 0.15 19.74 3.88
C ASP A 265 1.62 19.83 4.32
N ALA A 266 2.03 18.99 5.27
CA ALA A 266 3.43 18.89 5.67
C ALA A 266 4.31 18.38 4.51
N LYS A 267 3.84 17.36 3.78
CA LYS A 267 4.55 16.81 2.61
C LYS A 267 4.65 17.81 1.45
N ILE A 268 3.61 18.60 1.20
CA ILE A 268 3.66 19.73 0.24
C ILE A 268 4.80 20.68 0.58
N THR A 269 5.00 20.98 1.87
CA THR A 269 6.07 21.88 2.32
C THR A 269 7.46 21.24 2.14
N GLU A 270 7.60 19.95 2.47
CA GLU A 270 8.82 19.18 2.26
C GLU A 270 9.21 19.12 0.76
N ILE A 271 8.23 18.82 -0.10
CA ILE A 271 8.42 18.78 -1.56
C ILE A 271 8.94 20.11 -2.07
N LYS A 272 8.30 21.23 -1.72
CA LYS A 272 8.74 22.57 -2.14
C LYS A 272 10.17 22.87 -1.69
N LYS A 273 10.54 22.48 -0.47
CA LYS A 273 11.89 22.67 0.05
C LYS A 273 12.92 21.88 -0.76
N MET A 274 12.64 20.62 -1.08
CA MET A 274 13.52 19.76 -1.88
C MET A 274 13.66 20.27 -3.31
N PHE A 275 12.54 20.66 -3.92
CA PHE A 275 12.50 21.23 -5.26
C PHE A 275 13.35 22.51 -5.38
N ASN A 276 13.16 23.46 -4.47
CA ASN A 276 13.95 24.69 -4.45
C ASN A 276 15.44 24.42 -4.21
N LYS A 277 15.76 23.43 -3.36
CA LYS A 277 17.14 23.01 -3.12
C LYS A 277 17.76 22.41 -4.38
N ALA A 278 17.05 21.53 -5.10
CA ALA A 278 17.51 20.97 -6.36
C ALA A 278 17.84 22.08 -7.38
N ILE A 279 16.92 23.03 -7.58
CA ILE A 279 17.15 24.19 -8.47
C ILE A 279 18.40 24.98 -8.06
N SER A 280 18.61 25.23 -6.77
CA SER A 280 19.78 25.97 -6.29
C SER A 280 21.12 25.23 -6.52
N LEU A 281 21.09 23.91 -6.67
CA LEU A 281 22.27 23.08 -6.92
C LEU A 281 22.61 22.97 -8.41
N GLU A 282 21.66 23.22 -9.32
CA GLU A 282 21.92 23.28 -10.78
C GLU A 282 22.63 24.58 -11.19
N SER A 283 22.32 25.68 -10.50
CA SER A 283 22.91 26.99 -10.75
C SER A 283 23.72 27.44 -9.53
N PRO A 284 24.89 26.82 -9.25
CA PRO A 284 25.75 27.30 -8.18
C PRO A 284 26.13 28.76 -8.49
N LYS A 285 25.84 29.65 -7.53
CA LYS A 285 26.29 31.03 -7.57
C LYS A 285 27.81 31.12 -7.57
#